data_AF-A0A427YM01-F1
#
_entry.id   AF-A0A427YM01-F1
#
_cell.length_a   1.000
_cell.length_b   1.000
_cell.length_c   1.000
_cell.angle_alpha   90.00
_cell.angle_beta   90.00
_cell.angle_gamma   90.00
#
_symmetry.space_group_name_H-M   'P 1'
#
loop_
_entity.id
_entity.type
_entity.pdbx_description
1 polymer ?
#
loop_
_entity_poly.entity_id
_entity_poly.type
_entity_poly.pdbx_seq_one_letter_code
_entity_poly.pdbx_strand_id
1 'polypeptide(L)' 'MAETVSDAVRTIEQGHVRIGPSPITDPAMLITRHMEDFVTWVDTSARKRTIMKYNDELDDFDLL' A
#
# COMPACT_ATOMS: atom_id res chain seq x y z
N MET A 1 5.25 1.84 5.86
CA MET A 1 3.92 1.30 5.52
C MET A 1 2.88 1.59 6.60
N ALA A 2 3.20 1.45 7.88
CA ALA A 2 2.44 2.02 8.98
C ALA A 2 3.37 2.16 10.20
N GLU A 3 3.07 3.07 11.11
CA GLU A 3 3.86 3.26 12.35
C GLU A 3 3.42 2.28 13.45
N THR A 4 2.12 1.94 13.48
CA THR A 4 1.55 1.01 14.45
C THR A 4 0.89 -0.18 13.75
N VAL A 5 0.80 -1.31 14.47
CA VAL A 5 0.09 -2.51 13.97
C VAL A 5 -1.39 -2.21 13.73
N SER A 6 -2.01 -1.41 14.60
CA SER A 6 -3.39 -0.96 14.44
C SER A 6 -3.59 -0.15 13.16
N ASP A 7 -2.65 0.73 12.83
CA ASP A 7 -2.69 1.47 11.57
C ASP A 7 -2.48 0.55 10.37
N ALA A 8 -1.59 -0.43 10.45
CA ALA A 8 -1.38 -1.41 9.38
C ALA A 8 -2.68 -2.16 9.06
N VAL A 9 -3.37 -2.66 10.09
CA VAL A 9 -4.66 -3.35 9.94
C VAL A 9 -5.67 -2.46 9.23
N ARG A 10 -5.88 -1.22 9.71
CA ARG A 10 -6.81 -0.27 9.10
C ARG A 10 -6.47 0.03 7.63
N THR A 11 -5.18 0.05 7.30
CA THR A 11 -4.70 0.35 5.96
C THR A 11 -4.97 -0.79 4.99
N ILE A 12 -4.81 -2.02 5.46
CA ILE A 12 -5.11 -3.23 4.72
C ILE A 12 -6.62 -3.35 4.54
N GLU A 13 -7.42 -3.14 5.59
CA GLU A 13 -8.90 -3.15 5.51
C GLU A 13 -9.45 -2.13 4.50
N GLN A 14 -8.82 -0.97 4.39
CA GLN A 14 -9.17 0.06 3.40
C GLN A 14 -8.73 -0.29 1.97
N GLY A 15 -7.99 -1.38 1.77
CA GLY A 15 -7.53 -1.83 0.45
C GLY A 15 -6.40 -1.00 -0.14
N HIS A 16 -5.60 -0.31 0.69
CA HIS A 16 -4.49 0.50 0.20
C HIS A 16 -3.22 -0.32 -0.11
N VAL A 17 -3.18 -1.60 0.28
CA VAL A 17 -2.02 -2.49 0.13
C VAL A 17 -2.32 -3.57 -0.91
N ARG A 18 -1.34 -3.87 -1.77
CA ARG A 18 -1.36 -5.00 -2.71
C ARG A 18 -0.13 -5.87 -2.54
N ILE A 19 -0.24 -7.13 -2.94
CA ILE A 19 0.91 -8.02 -3.11
C ILE A 19 0.95 -8.44 -4.57
N GLY A 20 2.05 -8.07 -5.23
CA GLY A 20 2.16 -8.21 -6.68
C GLY A 20 1.01 -7.47 -7.38
N PRO A 21 0.23 -8.13 -8.24
CA PRO A 21 -0.84 -7.47 -9.01
C PRO A 21 -2.17 -7.33 -8.25
N SER A 22 -2.37 -8.02 -7.11
CA SER A 22 -3.68 -8.13 -6.47
C SER A 22 -3.78 -7.29 -5.18
N PRO A 23 -4.80 -6.42 -5.05
CA PRO A 23 -5.07 -5.70 -3.80
C PRO A 23 -5.62 -6.65 -2.73
N ILE A 24 -5.23 -6.40 -1.48
CA ILE A 24 -5.64 -7.23 -0.33
C ILE A 24 -6.45 -6.39 0.62
N THR A 25 -7.53 -6.99 1.12
CA THR A 25 -8.43 -6.42 2.12
C THR A 25 -8.43 -7.20 3.42
N ASP A 26 -7.85 -8.41 3.44
CA ASP A 26 -7.81 -9.28 4.61
C ASP A 26 -6.51 -9.08 5.42
N PRO A 27 -6.57 -8.56 6.66
CA PRO A 27 -5.40 -8.40 7.52
C PRO A 27 -4.84 -9.71 8.06
N ALA A 28 -5.58 -10.82 7.99
CA ALA A 28 -5.13 -12.14 8.47
C ALA A 28 -4.38 -12.97 7.40
N MET A 29 -4.16 -12.40 6.20
CA MET A 29 -3.50 -13.11 5.13
C MET A 29 -2.01 -13.38 5.44
N LEU A 30 -1.62 -14.65 5.33
CA LEU A 30 -0.27 -15.10 5.65
C LEU A 30 0.67 -14.92 4.45
N ILE A 31 1.66 -14.05 4.62
CA ILE A 31 2.63 -13.71 3.59
C ILE A 31 3.85 -14.65 3.71
N THR A 32 4.25 -15.26 2.59
CA THR A 32 5.49 -16.05 2.53
C THR A 32 6.71 -15.14 2.32
N ARG A 33 7.91 -15.57 2.71
CA ARG A 33 9.14 -14.76 2.58
C ARG A 33 9.41 -14.28 1.13
N HIS A 34 9.03 -15.07 0.13
CA HIS A 34 9.19 -14.68 -1.28
C HIS A 34 8.18 -13.61 -1.74
N MET A 35 7.04 -13.51 -1.04
CA MET A 35 5.97 -12.56 -1.35
C MET A 35 6.16 -11.21 -0.65
N GLU A 36 6.99 -11.17 0.40
CA GLU A 36 7.29 -9.97 1.19
C GLU A 36 7.80 -8.81 0.30
N ASP A 37 8.68 -9.09 -0.65
CA ASP A 37 9.25 -8.09 -1.57
C ASP A 37 8.20 -7.43 -2.48
N PHE A 38 7.05 -8.08 -2.68
CA PHE A 38 5.98 -7.59 -3.56
C PHE A 38 4.88 -6.84 -2.80
N VAL A 39 5.02 -6.67 -1.48
CA VAL A 39 4.10 -5.86 -0.67
C VAL A 39 4.30 -4.40 -1.03
N THR A 40 3.34 -3.79 -1.72
CA THR A 40 3.41 -2.40 -2.15
C THR A 40 2.07 -1.68 -1.98
N TRP A 41 2.10 -0.35 -2.05
CA TRP A 41 0.87 0.45 -2.10
C TRP A 41 0.16 0.24 -3.44
N VAL A 42 -1.17 0.26 -3.42
CA VAL A 42 -1.96 0.38 -4.64
C VAL A 42 -1.67 1.73 -5.29
N ASP A 43 -1.60 1.77 -6.62
CA ASP A 43 -1.23 2.97 -7.37
C ASP A 43 -2.23 4.13 -7.16
N THR A 44 -3.51 3.81 -7.00
CA THR A 44 -4.57 4.78 -6.70
C THR A 44 -4.65 5.17 -5.21
N SER A 45 -3.78 4.65 -4.35
CA SER A 45 -3.90 4.89 -2.91
C SER A 45 -3.56 6.33 -2.53
N ALA A 46 -4.42 6.94 -1.72
CA ALA A 46 -4.22 8.30 -1.22
C ALA A 46 -2.96 8.41 -0.34
N ARG A 47 -2.57 7.34 0.35
CA ARG A 47 -1.33 7.30 1.16
C ARG A 47 -0.08 7.36 0.29
N LYS A 48 -0.04 6.65 -0.85
CA LYS A 48 1.07 6.74 -1.81
C LYS A 48 1.21 8.18 -2.31
N ARG A 49 0.09 8.84 -2.62
CA ARG A 49 0.08 10.26 -3.04
C ARG A 49 0.62 11.19 -1.95
N THR A 50 0.19 11.03 -0.69
CA THR A 50 0.70 11.87 0.40
C THR A 50 2.21 11.69 0.59
N ILE A 51 2.73 10.46 0.46
CA ILE A 51 4.17 10.17 0.55
C ILE A 51 4.93 10.79 -0.64
N MET A 52 4.42 10.66 -1.87
CA MET A 52 5.03 11.27 -3.06
C MET A 52 5.02 12.80 -3.00
N LYS A 53 3.93 13.40 -2.51
CA LYS A 53 3.85 14.85 -2.26
C LYS A 53 4.88 15.30 -1.23
N TYR A 54 5.07 14.50 -0.18
CA TYR A 54 6.07 14.79 0.84
C TYR A 54 7.50 14.73 0.28
N ASN A 55 7.76 13.85 -0.69
CA ASN A 55 9.04 13.72 -1.36
C ASN A 55 9.23 14.68 -2.56
N ASP A 56 8.28 15.56 -2.87
CA ASP A 56 8.26 16.39 -4.09
C ASP A 56 8.35 15.59 -5.41
N GLU A 57 8.03 14.29 -5.37
CA GLU A 57 8.04 13.35 -6.52
C GLU A 57 6.62 13.07 -7.03
N LEU A 58 5.68 13.98 -6.79
CA LEU A 58 4.30 13.81 -7.24
C LEU A 58 4.21 13.98 -8.77
N ASP A 59 4.18 12.86 -9.49
CA ASP A 59 3.80 12.83 -10.90
C ASP A 59 2.30 12.52 -11.03
N ASP A 60 1.52 13.50 -11.49
CA ASP A 60 0.07 13.38 -11.69
C ASP A 60 -0.30 12.67 -13.01
N PHE A 61 0.67 12.31 -13.88
CA PHE A 61 0.42 11.66 -15.17
C PHE A 61 0.07 10.16 -15.05
N ASP A 62 0.57 9.49 -14.01
CA ASP A 62 0.46 8.03 -13.80
C ASP A 62 -0.90 7.61 -13.18
N LEU A 63 -1.86 8.54 -13.06
CA LEU A 63 -3.12 8.40 -12.32
C LEU A 63 -4.40 8.39 -13.19
N LEU A 64 -4.25 8.42 -14.52
CA LEU A 64 -5.31 8.53 -15.52
C LEU A 64 -5.65 7.16 -16.13
#